data_AF-R9KDR0-F1
#
_entry.id   AF-R9KDR0-F1
#
_cell.length_a   1.000
_cell.length_b   1.000
_cell.length_c   1.000
_cell.angle_alpha   90.00
_cell.angle_beta   90.00
_cell.angle_gamma   90.00
#
_symmetry.space_group_name_H-M   'P 1'
#
loop_
_entity.id
_entity.type
_entity.pdbx_description
1 polymer ?
#
loop_
_entity_poly.entity_id
_entity_poly.type
_entity_poly.pdbx_seq_one_letter_code
_entity_poly.pdbx_strand_id
1 'polypeptide(L)'
;MGVLETVFNPRKFDLNDDVLMEFNNYFDEKSRDYNSFCLDEEDITSLRNLVAQIKVADSDSAIYVSTYGYEITNSKGEKSTYADALWIDTVLPISKIEALIEESGVAEPSDISFVGYSDECGNCKVWLIAHKENNPCIIEMTDHKKIDHMIILYWD
;
A
#
# COMPACT_ATOMS: atom_id res chain seq x y z
N MET A 1 -8.64 7.89 19.91
CA MET A 1 -8.57 8.58 18.61
C MET A 1 -7.66 7.76 17.74
N GLY A 2 -8.20 7.13 16.69
CA GLY A 2 -7.43 6.25 15.81
C GLY A 2 -6.38 7.02 15.02
N VAL A 3 -5.34 6.34 14.56
CA VAL A 3 -4.32 6.89 13.64
C VAL A 3 -5.02 7.56 12.44
N LEU A 4 -5.98 6.87 11.85
CA LEU A 4 -6.78 7.34 10.72
C LEU A 4 -7.58 8.61 11.05
N GLU A 5 -8.05 8.77 12.30
CA GLU A 5 -8.75 9.98 12.75
C GLU A 5 -7.85 11.22 12.72
N THR A 6 -6.62 11.06 13.19
CA THR A 6 -5.62 12.15 13.30
C THR A 6 -5.01 12.51 11.96
N VAL A 7 -4.80 11.53 11.08
CA VAL A 7 -4.16 11.68 9.77
C VAL A 7 -5.12 12.25 8.74
N PHE A 8 -6.34 11.70 8.61
CA PHE A 8 -7.21 12.05 7.48
C PHE A 8 -8.08 13.29 7.70
N ASN A 9 -8.36 13.68 8.95
CA ASN A 9 -9.18 14.88 9.21
C ASN A 9 -8.61 16.20 8.67
N PRO A 10 -7.30 16.47 8.71
CA PRO A 10 -6.76 17.74 8.20
C PRO A 10 -6.71 17.84 6.67
N ARG A 11 -6.84 16.73 5.93
CA ARG A 11 -6.62 16.71 4.48
C ARG A 11 -7.84 16.21 3.73
N LYS A 12 -8.24 16.97 2.72
CA LYS A 12 -9.14 16.48 1.67
C LYS A 12 -8.28 15.91 0.53
N PHE A 13 -8.45 14.63 0.25
CA PHE A 13 -7.83 13.95 -0.90
C PHE A 13 -8.72 14.11 -2.13
N ASP A 14 -8.10 14.20 -3.29
CA ASP A 14 -8.83 14.13 -4.56
C ASP A 14 -9.17 12.67 -4.88
N LEU A 15 -10.21 12.44 -5.71
CA LEU A 15 -10.66 11.07 -6.04
C LEU A 15 -9.56 10.20 -6.67
N ASN A 16 -8.63 10.84 -7.38
CA ASN A 16 -7.58 10.14 -8.11
C ASN A 16 -6.27 10.09 -7.31
N ASP A 17 -6.23 10.61 -6.09
CA ASP A 17 -5.01 10.59 -5.29
C ASP A 17 -4.72 9.17 -4.80
N ASP A 18 -3.47 8.74 -4.93
CA ASP A 18 -2.97 7.52 -4.31
C ASP A 18 -2.57 7.84 -2.86
N VAL A 19 -3.02 7.00 -1.93
CA VAL A 19 -2.69 7.15 -0.51
C VAL A 19 -2.04 5.87 -0.02
N LEU A 20 -0.73 5.98 0.23
CA LEU A 20 0.15 4.91 0.67
C LEU A 20 0.21 4.82 2.18
N MET A 21 0.07 3.61 2.70
CA MET A 21 0.31 3.29 4.10
C MET A 21 1.31 2.14 4.20
N GLU A 22 2.29 2.24 5.09
CA GLU A 22 3.20 1.12 5.37
C GLU A 22 2.40 -0.16 5.66
N PHE A 23 2.81 -1.27 5.04
CA PHE A 23 2.10 -2.55 5.07
C PHE A 23 1.71 -2.99 6.50
N ASN A 24 2.66 -2.93 7.44
CA ASN A 24 2.41 -3.32 8.82
C ASN A 24 1.40 -2.40 9.54
N ASN A 25 1.36 -1.11 9.20
CA ASN A 25 0.40 -0.17 9.77
C ASN A 25 -1.01 -0.40 9.20
N TYR A 26 -1.09 -0.76 7.91
CA TYR A 26 -2.36 -1.07 7.25
C TYR A 26 -3.03 -2.31 7.86
N PHE A 27 -2.25 -3.37 8.06
CA PHE A 27 -2.72 -4.65 8.60
C PHE A 27 -2.58 -4.78 10.12
N ASP A 28 -2.38 -3.67 10.85
CA ASP A 28 -2.35 -3.66 12.31
C ASP A 28 -3.72 -4.09 12.88
N GLU A 29 -3.70 -4.82 13.99
CA GLU A 29 -4.92 -5.35 14.62
C GLU A 29 -5.91 -4.23 14.99
N LYS A 30 -5.41 -3.04 15.35
CA LYS A 30 -6.26 -1.89 15.70
C LYS A 30 -6.89 -1.22 14.48
N SER A 31 -6.37 -1.50 13.28
CA SER A 31 -6.83 -0.94 12.01
C SER A 31 -7.74 -1.89 11.24
N ARG A 32 -7.85 -3.17 11.66
CA ARG A 32 -8.58 -4.23 10.94
C ARG A 32 -10.05 -3.93 10.70
N ASP A 33 -10.71 -3.22 11.61
CA ASP A 33 -12.13 -2.85 11.46
C ASP A 33 -12.37 -1.73 10.45
N TYR A 34 -11.30 -1.03 10.03
CA TYR A 34 -11.36 0.14 9.17
C TYR A 34 -10.76 -0.15 7.79
N ASN A 35 -9.77 -1.03 7.72
CA ASN A 35 -9.03 -1.33 6.51
C ASN A 35 -9.47 -2.68 5.94
N SER A 36 -9.91 -2.70 4.68
CA SER A 36 -10.15 -3.91 3.91
C SER A 36 -9.13 -4.03 2.78
N PHE A 37 -8.90 -5.25 2.33
CA PHE A 37 -8.06 -5.55 1.18
C PHE A 37 -8.83 -6.54 0.29
N CYS A 38 -8.58 -6.57 -1.01
CA CYS A 38 -9.29 -7.43 -1.95
C CYS A 38 -9.11 -8.94 -1.67
N LEU A 39 -7.95 -9.32 -1.10
CA LEU A 39 -7.62 -10.69 -0.74
C LEU A 39 -8.28 -11.16 0.57
N ASP A 40 -8.53 -12.47 0.67
CA ASP A 40 -9.12 -13.08 1.86
C ASP A 40 -8.11 -13.29 3.01
N GLU A 41 -8.56 -13.74 4.18
CA GLU A 41 -7.68 -13.86 5.35
C GLU A 41 -6.54 -14.89 5.17
N GLU A 42 -6.76 -15.94 4.37
CA GLU A 42 -5.73 -16.95 4.06
C GLU A 42 -4.66 -16.32 3.17
N ASP A 43 -5.08 -15.63 2.12
CA ASP A 43 -4.21 -14.91 1.19
C ASP A 43 -3.46 -13.76 1.87
N ILE A 44 -4.07 -13.05 2.82
CA ILE A 44 -3.37 -12.02 3.62
C ILE A 44 -2.24 -12.63 4.46
N THR A 45 -2.37 -13.88 4.90
CA THR A 45 -1.28 -14.59 5.60
C THR A 45 -0.13 -14.88 4.64
N SER A 46 -0.43 -15.33 3.43
CA SER A 46 0.58 -15.52 2.38
C SER A 46 1.20 -14.19 1.93
N LEU A 47 0.43 -13.10 1.86
CA LEU A 47 0.92 -11.76 1.55
C LEU A 47 1.91 -11.27 2.61
N ARG A 48 1.65 -11.52 3.90
CA ARG A 48 2.61 -11.26 4.98
C ARG A 48 3.91 -12.06 4.81
N ASN A 49 3.81 -13.31 4.37
CA ASN A 49 4.97 -14.15 4.06
C ASN A 49 5.79 -13.55 2.89
N LEU A 50 5.13 -13.14 1.79
CA LEU A 50 5.78 -12.44 0.69
C LEU A 50 6.55 -11.20 1.15
N VAL A 51 5.91 -10.32 1.93
CA VAL A 51 6.55 -9.10 2.45
C VAL A 51 7.76 -9.43 3.33
N ALA A 52 7.66 -10.46 4.18
CA ALA A 52 8.78 -10.92 4.99
C ALA A 52 9.95 -11.42 4.12
N GLN A 53 9.68 -12.17 3.06
CA GLN A 53 10.72 -12.67 2.16
C GLN A 53 11.38 -11.55 1.35
N ILE A 54 10.61 -10.56 0.88
CA ILE A 54 11.15 -9.35 0.25
C ILE A 54 12.08 -8.63 1.21
N LYS A 55 11.68 -8.44 2.47
CA LYS A 55 12.50 -7.81 3.51
C LYS A 55 13.79 -8.58 3.85
N VAL A 56 13.78 -9.90 3.69
CA VAL A 56 14.99 -10.72 3.83
C VAL A 56 15.93 -10.55 2.63
N ALA A 57 15.38 -10.47 1.42
CA ALA A 57 16.15 -10.29 0.19
C ALA A 57 16.67 -8.85 0.00
N ASP A 58 15.92 -7.87 0.49
CA ASP A 58 16.24 -6.44 0.51
C ASP A 58 15.75 -5.82 1.82
N SER A 59 16.65 -5.67 2.78
CA SER A 59 16.35 -5.11 4.09
C SER A 59 15.96 -3.64 4.06
N ASP A 60 16.41 -2.91 3.03
CA ASP A 60 16.15 -1.49 2.87
C ASP A 60 14.85 -1.22 2.09
N SER A 61 14.19 -2.28 1.60
CA SER A 61 12.91 -2.16 0.89
C SER A 61 11.85 -1.45 1.73
N ALA A 62 10.89 -0.80 1.10
CA ALA A 62 9.68 -0.31 1.76
C ALA A 62 8.45 -0.82 1.01
N ILE A 63 7.47 -1.33 1.74
CA ILE A 63 6.25 -1.91 1.17
C ILE A 63 5.07 -1.13 1.70
N TYR A 64 4.27 -0.63 0.78
CA TYR A 64 3.09 0.18 1.04
C TYR A 64 1.85 -0.52 0.48
N VAL A 65 0.75 -0.41 1.20
CA VAL A 65 -0.59 -0.64 0.66
C VAL A 65 -1.05 0.66 0.03
N SER A 66 -1.49 0.61 -1.22
CA SER A 66 -2.07 1.76 -1.92
C SER A 66 -3.59 1.72 -1.80
N THR A 67 -4.16 2.82 -1.28
CA THR A 67 -5.59 3.05 -1.17
C THR A 67 -5.98 4.26 -2.02
N TYR A 68 -7.23 4.31 -2.46
CA TYR A 68 -7.74 5.48 -3.17
C TYR A 68 -8.14 6.60 -2.20
N GLY A 69 -7.85 7.85 -2.57
CA GLY A 69 -8.15 9.03 -1.75
C GLY A 69 -9.63 9.22 -1.40
N TYR A 70 -10.55 8.69 -2.21
CA TYR A 70 -11.99 8.78 -1.96
C TYR A 70 -12.53 7.72 -1.00
N GLU A 71 -11.83 6.60 -0.85
CA GLU A 71 -12.31 5.46 -0.06
C GLU A 71 -12.09 5.64 1.43
N ILE A 72 -11.29 6.64 1.81
CA ILE A 72 -10.93 7.03 3.18
C ILE A 72 -12.15 7.32 4.08
N THR A 73 -13.35 7.45 3.52
CA THR A 73 -14.59 7.64 4.27
C THR A 73 -15.73 6.84 3.64
N ASN A 74 -16.36 5.96 4.41
CA ASN A 74 -17.47 5.13 3.97
C ASN A 74 -18.79 5.94 3.83
N SER A 75 -19.84 5.27 3.34
CA SER A 75 -21.17 5.88 3.11
C SER A 75 -21.88 6.41 4.37
N LYS A 76 -21.41 6.03 5.56
CA LYS A 76 -21.90 6.52 6.86
C LYS A 76 -21.07 7.68 7.41
N GLY A 77 -20.01 8.10 6.72
CA GLY A 77 -19.06 9.10 7.20
C GLY A 77 -18.01 8.55 8.16
N GLU A 78 -17.89 7.22 8.30
CA GLU A 78 -16.88 6.57 9.13
C GLU A 78 -15.63 6.28 8.29
N LYS A 79 -14.45 6.31 8.91
CA LYS A 79 -13.19 6.10 8.19
C LYS A 79 -13.04 4.63 7.86
N SER A 80 -12.97 4.30 6.58
CA SER A 80 -12.62 2.97 6.11
C SER A 80 -11.65 3.15 4.95
N THR A 81 -10.92 2.12 4.55
CA THR A 81 -10.20 2.11 3.29
C THR A 81 -10.40 0.76 2.64
N TYR A 82 -10.45 0.74 1.33
CA TYR A 82 -10.26 -0.45 0.55
C TYR A 82 -8.97 -0.30 -0.26
N ALA A 83 -8.34 -1.43 -0.53
CA ALA A 83 -7.11 -1.50 -1.29
C ALA A 83 -7.03 -2.83 -2.02
N ASP A 84 -6.39 -2.76 -3.16
CA ASP A 84 -6.21 -3.83 -4.14
C ASP A 84 -4.78 -3.81 -4.70
N ALA A 85 -3.91 -2.94 -4.17
CA ALA A 85 -2.55 -2.79 -4.65
C ALA A 85 -1.50 -2.69 -3.53
N LEU A 86 -0.32 -3.27 -3.80
CA LEU A 86 0.91 -3.03 -3.06
C LEU A 86 1.92 -2.26 -3.92
N TRP A 87 2.58 -1.27 -3.33
CA TRP A 87 3.71 -0.58 -3.93
C TRP A 87 4.99 -0.92 -3.16
N ILE A 88 6.01 -1.36 -3.89
CA ILE A 88 7.24 -1.91 -3.34
C ILE A 88 8.41 -1.06 -3.84
N ASP A 89 8.99 -0.28 -2.93
CA ASP A 89 10.27 0.40 -3.12
C ASP A 89 11.39 -0.59 -2.79
N THR A 90 12.06 -1.12 -3.81
CA THR A 90 13.09 -2.15 -3.63
C THR A 90 14.13 -2.10 -4.76
N VAL A 91 15.33 -2.62 -4.49
CA VAL A 91 16.35 -2.85 -5.52
C VAL A 91 16.15 -4.17 -6.28
N LEU A 92 15.23 -5.02 -5.84
CA LEU A 92 14.96 -6.31 -6.48
C LEU A 92 14.29 -6.12 -7.84
N PRO A 93 14.69 -6.87 -8.87
CA PRO A 93 13.99 -6.85 -10.16
C PRO A 93 12.62 -7.53 -10.05
N ILE A 94 11.68 -7.17 -10.93
CA ILE A 94 10.35 -7.80 -11.03
C ILE A 94 10.44 -9.33 -11.07
N SER A 95 11.37 -9.89 -11.86
CA SER A 95 11.54 -11.34 -11.94
C SER A 95 11.89 -12.02 -10.62
N LYS A 96 12.51 -11.29 -9.68
CA LYS A 96 12.74 -11.81 -8.33
C LYS A 96 11.48 -11.69 -7.48
N ILE A 97 10.68 -10.64 -7.66
CA ILE A 97 9.38 -10.50 -6.98
C ILE A 97 8.40 -11.61 -7.42
N GLU A 98 8.32 -11.89 -8.72
CA GLU A 98 7.52 -12.99 -9.29
C GLU A 98 7.89 -14.34 -8.64
N ALA A 99 9.20 -14.65 -8.56
CA ALA A 99 9.65 -15.88 -7.91
C ALA A 99 9.28 -15.94 -6.42
N LEU A 100 9.32 -14.81 -5.71
CA LEU A 100 8.93 -14.77 -4.29
C LEU A 100 7.41 -14.90 -4.12
N ILE A 101 6.60 -14.41 -5.07
CA ILE A 101 5.15 -14.62 -5.09
C ILE A 101 4.85 -16.12 -5.18
N GLU A 102 5.46 -16.81 -6.16
CA GLU A 102 5.32 -18.27 -6.33
C GLU A 102 5.74 -19.04 -5.07
N GLU A 103 6.86 -18.66 -4.43
CA GLU A 103 7.36 -19.29 -3.21
C GLU A 103 6.48 -19.01 -1.97
N SER A 104 5.85 -17.84 -1.91
CA SER A 104 5.05 -17.39 -0.76
C SER A 104 3.67 -18.05 -0.68
N GLY A 105 3.12 -18.48 -1.84
CA GLY A 105 1.78 -19.04 -1.95
C GLY A 105 0.65 -18.01 -1.85
N VAL A 106 0.94 -16.73 -2.11
CA VAL A 106 -0.10 -15.68 -2.23
C VAL A 106 -0.81 -15.80 -3.57
N ALA A 107 -2.09 -15.44 -3.62
CA ALA A 107 -2.81 -15.27 -4.88
C ALA A 107 -2.01 -14.43 -5.88
N GLU A 108 -1.92 -14.91 -7.12
CA GLU A 108 -1.19 -14.25 -8.20
C GLU A 108 -1.81 -12.87 -8.49
N PRO A 109 -1.01 -11.78 -8.50
CA PRO A 109 -1.49 -10.46 -8.92
C PRO A 109 -1.98 -10.47 -10.36
N SER A 110 -3.00 -9.68 -10.64
CA SER A 110 -3.50 -9.42 -11.99
C SER A 110 -2.51 -8.62 -12.84
N ASP A 111 -1.72 -7.74 -12.21
CA ASP A 111 -0.62 -7.00 -12.85
C ASP A 111 0.59 -6.89 -11.92
N ILE A 112 1.78 -6.98 -12.52
CA ILE A 112 3.07 -6.74 -11.88
C ILE A 112 3.88 -5.84 -12.81
N SER A 113 4.04 -4.58 -12.42
CA SER A 113 4.72 -3.59 -13.25
C SER A 113 5.46 -2.56 -12.40
N PHE A 114 6.12 -1.60 -13.05
CA PHE A 114 6.57 -0.41 -12.32
C PHE A 114 5.44 0.61 -12.29
N VAL A 115 5.32 1.36 -11.19
CA VAL A 115 4.29 2.40 -11.01
C VAL A 115 4.31 3.40 -12.16
N GLY A 116 5.49 3.80 -12.66
CA GLY A 116 5.59 4.75 -13.78
C GLY A 116 5.08 4.23 -15.13
N TYR A 117 4.76 2.94 -15.23
CA TYR A 117 4.13 2.31 -16.39
C TYR A 117 2.69 1.86 -16.11
N SER A 118 2.17 2.09 -14.91
CA SER A 118 0.81 1.70 -14.53
C SER A 118 -0.21 2.71 -15.07
N ASP A 119 -1.23 2.21 -15.76
CA ASP A 119 -2.37 3.03 -16.17
C ASP A 119 -3.31 3.33 -14.97
N GLU A 120 -3.23 2.53 -13.90
CA GLU A 120 -4.15 2.56 -12.75
C GLU A 120 -3.61 3.38 -11.55
N CYS A 121 -2.29 3.52 -11.42
CA CYS A 121 -1.62 4.03 -10.21
C CYS A 121 -0.48 5.00 -10.54
N GLY A 122 -0.24 6.01 -9.70
CA GLY A 122 0.90 6.93 -9.84
C GLY A 122 0.68 8.10 -10.82
N ASN A 123 -0.50 8.19 -11.43
CA ASN A 123 -0.85 9.23 -12.41
C ASN A 123 -1.26 10.57 -11.77
N CYS A 124 -1.37 10.63 -10.45
CA CYS A 124 -1.84 11.78 -9.67
C CYS A 124 -0.95 12.01 -8.44
N LYS A 125 -1.43 12.74 -7.43
CA LYS A 125 -0.63 12.99 -6.23
C LYS A 125 -0.57 11.72 -5.40
N VAL A 126 0.63 11.43 -4.93
CA VAL A 126 0.88 10.30 -4.04
C VAL A 126 1.11 10.82 -2.63
N TRP A 127 0.35 10.31 -1.67
CA TRP A 127 0.40 10.69 -0.27
C TRP A 127 0.90 9.54 0.57
N LEU A 128 1.95 9.75 1.36
CA LEU A 128 2.43 8.77 2.32
C LEU A 128 1.93 9.09 3.72
N ILE A 129 1.30 8.10 4.36
CA ILE A 129 0.97 8.12 5.78
C ILE A 129 2.16 7.57 6.56
N ALA A 130 2.94 8.46 7.16
CA ALA A 130 4.12 8.13 7.94
C ALA A 130 3.85 8.25 9.44
N HIS A 131 4.35 7.29 10.23
CA HIS A 131 4.28 7.34 11.70
C HIS A 131 5.61 7.85 12.26
N LYS A 132 5.66 9.13 12.66
CA LYS A 132 6.82 9.70 13.37
C LYS A 132 6.53 9.73 14.87
N GLU A 133 7.27 8.94 15.65
CA GLU A 133 7.27 9.04 17.13
C GLU A 133 5.86 9.07 17.77
N ASN A 134 4.96 8.18 17.33
CA ASN A 134 3.54 8.08 17.72
C ASN A 134 2.60 9.19 17.22
N ASN A 135 3.08 10.15 16.43
CA ASN A 135 2.25 11.12 15.72
C ASN A 135 2.20 10.77 14.23
N PRO A 136 1.07 10.27 13.74
CA PRO A 136 0.95 9.96 12.33
C PRO A 136 0.79 11.26 11.53
N CYS A 137 1.43 11.33 10.36
CA CYS A 137 1.47 12.52 9.51
C CYS A 137 1.30 12.13 8.04
N ILE A 138 0.77 13.06 7.25
CA ILE A 138 0.64 12.91 5.79
C ILE A 138 1.77 13.68 5.12
N ILE A 139 2.48 13.04 4.20
CA ILE A 139 3.56 13.63 3.42
C ILE A 139 3.21 13.48 1.93
N GLU A 140 3.32 14.56 1.15
CA GLU A 140 3.26 14.48 -0.30
C GLU A 140 4.55 13.84 -0.82
N MET A 141 4.46 12.76 -1.57
CA MET A 141 5.59 12.21 -2.29
C MET A 141 5.72 12.95 -3.62
N THR A 142 6.78 13.74 -3.74
CA THR A 142 7.03 14.60 -4.91
C THR A 142 8.21 14.12 -5.77
N ASP A 143 8.95 13.11 -5.29
CA ASP A 143 10.02 12.48 -6.05
C ASP A 143 9.43 11.44 -7.01
N HIS A 144 8.93 11.92 -8.14
CA HIS A 144 8.36 11.08 -9.19
C HIS A 144 9.35 10.04 -9.70
N LYS A 145 10.66 10.33 -9.75
CA LYS A 145 11.63 9.31 -10.16
C LYS A 145 11.63 8.15 -9.19
N LYS A 146 11.56 8.43 -7.88
CA LYS A 146 11.47 7.38 -6.88
C LYS A 146 10.15 6.60 -7.00
N ILE A 147 9.03 7.31 -7.14
CA ILE A 147 7.70 6.70 -7.29
C ILE A 147 7.66 5.79 -8.53
N ASP A 148 8.09 6.29 -9.69
CA ASP A 148 8.03 5.59 -10.97
C ASP A 148 8.81 4.28 -10.99
N HIS A 149 9.83 4.15 -10.12
CA HIS A 149 10.66 2.95 -10.00
C HIS A 149 10.15 1.95 -8.93
N MET A 150 9.10 2.27 -8.18
CA MET A 150 8.46 1.30 -7.31
C MET A 150 7.76 0.24 -8.16
N ILE A 151 7.73 -0.99 -7.67
CA ILE A 151 6.99 -2.09 -8.28
C ILE A 151 5.57 -2.07 -7.73
N ILE A 152 4.57 -2.16 -8.59
CA ILE A 152 3.17 -2.35 -8.20
C ILE A 152 2.78 -3.82 -8.37
N LEU A 153 2.09 -4.34 -7.37
CA LEU A 153 1.31 -5.58 -7.44
C LEU A 153 -0.16 -5.20 -7.33
N TYR A 154 -0.98 -5.53 -8.31
CA TYR A 154 -2.41 -5.19 -8.35
C TYR A 154 -3.28 -6.45 -8.45
N TRP A 155 -4.41 -6.47 -7.76
CA TRP A 155 -5.36 -7.60 -7.71
C TRP A 155 -6.80 -7.11 -7.96
N ASP A 156 -7.45 -7.61 -9.01
CA ASP A 156 -8.87 -7.34 -9.35
C ASP A 156 -9.85 -8.35 -8.72
#